data_AF-A0A8T2Q902-F1
#
_entry.id   AF-A0A8T2Q902-F1
#
_cell.length_a   1.000
_cell.length_b   1.000
_cell.length_c   1.000
_cell.angle_alpha   90.00
_cell.angle_beta   90.00
_cell.angle_gamma   90.00
#
_symmetry.space_group_name_H-M   'P 1'
#
loop_
_entity.id
_entity.type
_entity.pdbx_description
1 polymer ?
#
loop_
_entity_poly.entity_id
_entity_poly.type
_entity_poly.pdbx_seq_one_letter_code
_entity_poly.pdbx_strand_id
1 'polypeptide(L)'
;MEKLAIKGSTPSSGIDQWKFGTKQTHRHEESNPSAYQTLRPTEQLKETINDEMASTSVGSFELVESKLSDVPLSVWGRARLPPLESEEWATFLDSEGRVVDSKALRKRIFYGGLGHHLRQEVWKFLLGYHQYDSTYVEREERRAHKLKEYRILKAQWQTISDEQAKRFAKFRERKSCVEKDVVRTDRVLPFYAGDDNPNVSILHDILVTYSFYNFDLGYCQGMNDFLSPILFVMQDESEAFWCFVALMEHLAPNFNQDQNGMHSQLLAVSKLVELLDSSLHKYLKQADCLNYFFCFRWILIQFKREFEYENVMRLWEVLWTYFITEHFHLYLCVAILKKYKKKIMEEKMDFDCLLKFINGLSGHINLEAALRDAESLCVLAGNTGALCIPAGTPPSLTANMM
;
A
#
# COMPACT_ATOMS: atom_id res chain seq x y z
N MET A 1 73.72 -2.57 -12.78
CA MET A 1 74.16 -3.97 -12.84
C MET A 1 75.00 -4.27 -11.59
N GLU A 2 74.73 -5.26 -10.76
CA GLU A 2 73.45 -5.67 -10.16
C GLU A 2 73.77 -6.34 -8.80
N LYS A 3 72.92 -6.19 -7.77
CA LYS A 3 73.21 -6.56 -6.35
C LYS A 3 72.70 -8.00 -6.08
N LEU A 4 73.41 -8.89 -5.37
CA LEU A 4 73.58 -9.01 -3.90
C LEU A 4 72.25 -8.89 -3.12
N ALA A 5 71.86 -9.75 -2.16
CA ALA A 5 72.46 -10.96 -1.55
C ALA A 5 71.33 -11.86 -0.93
N ILE A 6 71.43 -13.20 -0.97
CA ILE A 6 71.80 -14.16 0.12
C ILE A 6 70.94 -14.14 1.42
N LYS A 7 70.53 -15.36 1.83
CA LYS A 7 69.71 -15.73 3.01
C LYS A 7 70.42 -15.56 4.37
N GLY A 8 69.66 -15.40 5.47
CA GLY A 8 70.11 -15.87 6.79
C GLY A 8 69.39 -15.37 8.06
N SER A 9 68.66 -16.29 8.73
CA SER A 9 68.39 -16.35 10.20
C SER A 9 67.35 -15.43 10.91
N THR A 10 66.70 -16.08 11.89
CA THR A 10 65.70 -15.69 12.93
C THR A 10 66.32 -14.89 14.12
N PRO A 11 65.57 -14.34 15.14
CA PRO A 11 64.38 -14.94 15.83
C PRO A 11 63.26 -14.05 16.45
N SER A 12 62.18 -14.74 16.89
CA SER A 12 61.19 -14.44 17.98
C SER A 12 60.44 -13.08 18.01
N SER A 13 59.10 -13.02 18.21
CA SER A 13 58.40 -13.52 19.40
C SER A 13 56.85 -13.59 19.29
N GLY A 14 56.25 -14.57 19.98
CA GLY A 14 54.95 -14.51 20.69
C GLY A 14 53.61 -14.29 19.96
N ILE A 15 52.72 -15.30 19.96
CA ILE A 15 51.48 -15.39 20.79
C ILE A 15 50.67 -16.66 20.42
N ASP A 16 50.03 -17.28 21.42
CA ASP A 16 49.42 -18.61 21.39
C ASP A 16 47.96 -18.69 20.86
N GLN A 17 47.66 -19.84 20.22
CA GLN A 17 46.57 -20.83 20.46
C GLN A 17 45.14 -20.32 20.85
N TRP A 18 44.01 -20.89 20.40
CA TRP A 18 43.58 -22.29 20.57
C TRP A 18 42.66 -22.85 19.46
N LYS A 19 43.13 -23.95 18.84
CA LYS A 19 42.51 -25.26 18.52
C LYS A 19 41.00 -25.43 18.23
N PHE A 20 40.73 -26.02 17.05
CA PHE A 20 39.52 -26.76 16.67
C PHE A 20 39.42 -28.16 17.30
N GLY A 21 38.20 -28.71 17.38
CA GLY A 21 37.93 -30.13 17.65
C GLY A 21 36.85 -30.69 16.71
N THR A 22 37.22 -31.60 15.83
CA THR A 22 36.33 -32.31 14.87
C THR A 22 35.75 -33.60 15.43
N LYS A 23 34.56 -34.02 14.98
CA LYS A 23 34.23 -35.45 14.77
C LYS A 23 33.15 -35.65 13.69
N GLN A 24 33.34 -36.68 12.87
CA GLN A 24 32.42 -37.15 11.80
C GLN A 24 31.25 -37.97 12.43
N THR A 25 30.15 -38.32 11.75
CA THR A 25 30.07 -39.38 10.71
C THR A 25 28.89 -39.28 9.73
N HIS A 26 29.14 -39.75 8.49
CA HIS A 26 28.26 -40.33 7.46
C HIS A 26 27.03 -41.14 7.96
N ARG A 27 25.99 -41.50 7.19
CA ARG A 27 25.35 -41.22 5.87
C ARG A 27 24.14 -42.18 5.82
N HIS A 28 23.02 -41.80 5.19
CA HIS A 28 22.41 -42.50 4.05
C HIS A 28 21.10 -41.82 3.57
N GLU A 29 20.83 -41.85 2.25
CA GLU A 29 19.57 -41.43 1.60
C GLU A 29 18.40 -42.38 1.98
N GLU A 30 17.08 -42.07 1.92
CA GLU A 30 16.17 -41.45 0.91
C GLU A 30 14.79 -41.10 1.58
N SER A 31 13.76 -40.46 0.97
CA SER A 31 13.65 -39.46 -0.12
C SER A 31 12.22 -38.84 -0.23
N ASN A 32 12.13 -37.60 -0.75
CA ASN A 32 10.95 -36.91 -1.36
C ASN A 32 9.67 -36.64 -0.48
N PRO A 33 8.63 -35.89 -0.94
CA PRO A 33 8.51 -34.45 -0.62
C PRO A 33 7.16 -33.98 0.00
N SER A 34 7.07 -32.66 0.25
CA SER A 34 5.86 -31.84 0.53
C SER A 34 5.30 -31.83 1.96
N ALA A 35 5.07 -30.62 2.50
CA ALA A 35 3.78 -30.13 3.03
C ALA A 35 3.93 -28.99 4.06
N TYR A 36 3.00 -28.03 4.02
CA TYR A 36 2.68 -27.15 5.15
C TYR A 36 2.00 -27.97 6.26
N GLN A 37 2.28 -27.71 7.55
CA GLN A 37 1.27 -27.32 8.56
C GLN A 37 1.72 -27.39 10.05
N THR A 38 1.19 -26.43 10.83
CA THR A 38 0.99 -26.40 12.31
C THR A 38 2.19 -26.42 13.26
N LEU A 39 2.09 -25.56 14.29
CA LEU A 39 1.99 -26.01 15.69
C LEU A 39 1.34 -24.92 16.56
N ARG A 40 0.42 -25.33 17.45
CA ARG A 40 -0.14 -24.48 18.52
C ARG A 40 0.77 -24.56 19.76
N PRO A 41 0.50 -23.76 20.80
CA PRO A 41 0.35 -24.37 22.12
C PRO A 41 -0.88 -23.88 22.89
N THR A 42 -1.42 -24.76 23.73
CA THR A 42 -2.43 -24.42 24.76
C THR A 42 -1.96 -24.93 26.11
N GLU A 43 -2.28 -24.16 27.15
CA GLU A 43 -2.34 -24.51 28.58
C GLU A 43 -1.07 -25.02 29.28
N GLN A 44 -0.58 -24.21 30.23
CA GLN A 44 -0.56 -24.58 31.65
C GLN A 44 -0.27 -23.35 32.53
N LEU A 45 -1.25 -22.97 33.37
CA LEU A 45 -1.09 -22.51 34.76
C LEU A 45 -2.46 -22.04 35.29
N LYS A 46 -2.98 -22.77 36.28
CA LYS A 46 -4.07 -22.38 37.16
C LYS A 46 -3.59 -22.43 38.60
N GLU A 47 -4.37 -21.79 39.47
CA GLU A 47 -4.32 -21.69 40.93
C GLU A 47 -3.76 -20.37 41.48
N THR A 48 -4.32 -19.73 42.52
CA THR A 48 -5.66 -19.73 43.17
C THR A 48 -5.68 -18.50 44.09
N ILE A 49 -6.84 -17.84 44.32
CA ILE A 49 -7.28 -17.24 45.61
C ILE A 49 -8.70 -16.67 45.45
N ASN A 50 -9.53 -16.82 46.49
CA ASN A 50 -10.98 -16.57 46.52
C ASN A 50 -11.37 -15.13 46.93
N ASP A 51 -12.61 -14.79 46.56
CA ASP A 51 -13.64 -14.00 47.28
C ASP A 51 -13.24 -12.88 48.26
N GLU A 52 -13.83 -11.69 48.05
CA GLU A 52 -14.89 -11.18 48.96
C GLU A 52 -15.71 -10.03 48.34
N MET A 53 -16.96 -9.87 48.78
CA MET A 53 -17.87 -8.78 48.38
C MET A 53 -17.70 -7.54 49.28
N ALA A 54 -17.65 -6.33 48.70
CA ALA A 54 -18.10 -5.12 49.38
C ALA A 54 -18.53 -4.02 48.40
N SER A 55 -19.57 -3.27 48.78
CA SER A 55 -20.17 -2.18 47.99
C SER A 55 -19.43 -0.85 48.11
N THR A 56 -19.36 -0.07 47.02
CA THR A 56 -19.47 1.41 47.03
C THR A 56 -19.68 1.88 45.57
N SER A 57 -20.86 2.39 45.22
CA SER A 57 -21.27 3.80 45.34
C SER A 57 -20.86 4.68 44.15
N VAL A 58 -21.75 4.71 43.15
CA VAL A 58 -22.12 5.87 42.31
C VAL A 58 -20.98 6.72 41.71
N GLY A 59 -20.70 6.47 40.44
CA GLY A 59 -20.15 7.45 39.50
C GLY A 59 -21.02 7.48 38.24
N SER A 60 -22.01 8.37 38.20
CA SER A 60 -22.86 8.55 37.02
C SER A 60 -22.05 9.22 35.91
N PHE A 61 -21.62 8.43 34.93
CA PHE A 61 -21.17 8.98 33.64
C PHE A 61 -22.40 9.27 32.80
N GLU A 62 -22.74 10.55 32.67
CA GLU A 62 -23.75 11.00 31.72
C GLU A 62 -23.35 10.58 30.31
N LEU A 63 -24.21 9.78 29.68
CA LEU A 63 -24.16 9.57 28.24
C LEU A 63 -24.46 10.92 27.58
N VAL A 64 -23.44 11.52 26.99
CA VAL A 64 -23.57 12.71 26.16
C VAL A 64 -24.24 12.30 24.83
N GLU A 65 -25.55 12.07 24.88
CA GLU A 65 -26.43 12.05 23.70
C GLU A 65 -26.61 13.48 23.18
N SER A 66 -25.51 14.13 22.77
CA SER A 66 -25.57 15.47 22.17
C SER A 66 -25.43 15.39 20.64
N LYS A 67 -26.54 15.70 19.96
CA LYS A 67 -26.59 16.26 18.60
C LYS A 67 -26.13 15.34 17.44
N LEU A 68 -26.81 14.20 17.28
CA LEU A 68 -26.99 13.62 15.93
C LEU A 68 -27.98 14.40 15.05
N SER A 69 -28.67 15.41 15.61
CA SER A 69 -29.72 16.21 14.97
C SER A 69 -29.22 17.38 14.11
N ASP A 70 -27.97 17.82 14.31
CA ASP A 70 -27.49 19.11 13.79
C ASP A 70 -26.51 18.95 12.60
N VAL A 71 -26.29 17.71 12.12
CA VAL A 71 -25.58 17.47 10.86
C VAL A 71 -26.55 17.72 9.70
N PRO A 72 -26.28 18.66 8.77
CA PRO A 72 -27.18 18.92 7.66
C PRO A 72 -27.45 17.65 6.84
N LEU A 73 -28.73 17.31 6.67
CA LEU A 73 -29.23 16.27 5.78
C LEU A 73 -28.79 16.45 4.30
N SER A 74 -28.17 17.59 3.95
CA SER A 74 -27.79 17.99 2.59
C SER A 74 -26.51 17.36 2.03
N VAL A 75 -25.76 16.58 2.82
CA VAL A 75 -24.61 15.76 2.33
C VAL A 75 -25.08 14.39 1.84
N TRP A 76 -26.19 13.88 2.37
CA TRP A 76 -26.67 12.54 2.10
C TRP A 76 -27.41 12.47 0.75
N GLY A 77 -27.00 11.51 -0.10
CA GLY A 77 -27.78 11.12 -1.28
C GLY A 77 -27.58 11.92 -2.57
N ARG A 78 -26.60 12.84 -2.66
CA ARG A 78 -26.21 13.38 -3.98
C ARG A 78 -25.54 12.28 -4.80
N ALA A 79 -25.90 12.19 -6.08
CA ALA A 79 -25.14 11.38 -7.04
C ALA A 79 -23.71 11.94 -7.17
N ARG A 80 -22.72 11.07 -7.40
CA ARG A 80 -21.39 11.54 -7.83
C ARG A 80 -21.53 12.27 -9.16
N LEU A 81 -20.64 13.22 -9.39
CA LEU A 81 -20.59 13.95 -10.66
C LEU A 81 -20.17 13.00 -11.79
N PRO A 82 -20.48 13.32 -13.07
CA PRO A 82 -19.83 12.64 -14.19
C PRO A 82 -18.31 12.83 -14.15
N PRO A 83 -17.54 12.02 -14.88
CA PRO A 83 -16.11 12.23 -15.08
C PRO A 83 -15.77 13.65 -15.52
N LEU A 84 -14.54 14.09 -15.21
CA LEU A 84 -13.96 15.30 -15.78
C LEU A 84 -13.58 15.01 -17.24
N GLU A 85 -14.03 15.86 -18.15
CA GLU A 85 -13.81 15.75 -19.60
C GLU A 85 -12.90 16.88 -20.09
N SER A 86 -12.33 16.75 -21.30
CA SER A 86 -11.32 17.68 -21.83
C SER A 86 -11.72 19.16 -21.84
N GLU A 87 -12.98 19.47 -22.14
CA GLU A 87 -13.48 20.86 -22.17
C GLU A 87 -13.42 21.50 -20.78
N GLU A 88 -13.79 20.77 -19.72
CA GLU A 88 -13.75 21.26 -18.35
C GLU A 88 -12.31 21.25 -17.80
N TRP A 89 -11.50 20.25 -18.16
CA TRP A 89 -10.07 20.22 -17.81
C TRP A 89 -9.32 21.46 -18.29
N ALA A 90 -9.55 21.89 -19.53
CA ALA A 90 -8.95 23.11 -20.08
C ALA A 90 -9.26 24.37 -19.26
N THR A 91 -10.39 24.42 -18.54
CA THR A 91 -10.75 25.58 -17.69
C THR A 91 -9.93 25.68 -16.39
N PHE A 92 -9.25 24.61 -15.98
CA PHE A 92 -8.36 24.61 -14.82
C PHE A 92 -6.95 25.11 -15.16
N LEU A 93 -6.62 25.32 -16.44
CA LEU A 93 -5.28 25.67 -16.92
C LEU A 93 -5.15 27.16 -17.29
N ASP A 94 -4.00 27.76 -16.97
CA ASP A 94 -3.59 29.06 -17.51
C ASP A 94 -2.97 28.94 -18.91
N SER A 95 -2.62 30.07 -19.52
CA SER A 95 -1.99 30.11 -20.85
C SER A 95 -0.58 29.50 -20.92
N GLU A 96 0.06 29.26 -19.78
CA GLU A 96 1.37 28.60 -19.68
C GLU A 96 1.25 27.11 -19.30
N GLY A 97 0.03 26.62 -19.05
CA GLY A 97 -0.27 25.24 -18.69
C GLY A 97 -0.19 24.93 -17.19
N ARG A 98 -0.19 25.94 -16.31
CA ARG A 98 -0.29 25.73 -14.86
C ARG A 98 -1.73 25.49 -14.44
N VAL A 99 -1.94 24.68 -13.40
CA VAL A 99 -3.25 24.51 -12.77
C VAL A 99 -3.54 25.68 -11.83
N VAL A 100 -4.54 26.48 -12.17
CA VAL A 100 -4.88 27.75 -11.48
C VAL A 100 -5.40 27.53 -10.05
N ASP A 101 -6.23 26.49 -9.85
CA ASP A 101 -6.73 26.09 -8.52
C ASP A 101 -6.66 24.56 -8.37
N SER A 102 -5.55 24.09 -7.81
CA SER A 102 -5.32 22.66 -7.53
C SER A 102 -6.33 22.07 -6.54
N LYS A 103 -6.93 22.90 -5.67
CA LYS A 103 -7.90 22.45 -4.66
C LYS A 103 -9.28 22.28 -5.29
N ALA A 104 -9.70 23.19 -6.16
CA ALA A 104 -10.91 23.02 -6.97
C ALA A 104 -10.79 21.83 -7.92
N LEU A 105 -9.64 21.63 -8.56
CA LEU A 105 -9.38 20.46 -9.41
C LEU A 105 -9.48 19.15 -8.62
N ARG A 106 -8.74 19.02 -7.49
CA ARG A 106 -8.80 17.83 -6.63
C ARG A 106 -10.22 17.59 -6.10
N LYS A 107 -10.97 18.64 -5.75
CA LYS A 107 -12.40 18.53 -5.42
C LYS A 107 -13.23 17.95 -6.57
N ARG A 108 -13.05 18.46 -7.79
CA ARG A 108 -13.79 18.03 -8.99
C ARG A 108 -13.50 16.56 -9.35
N ILE A 109 -12.25 16.14 -9.24
CA ILE A 109 -11.81 14.75 -9.45
C ILE A 109 -12.31 13.83 -8.32
N PHE A 110 -12.26 14.26 -7.07
CA PHE A 110 -12.87 13.53 -5.95
C PHE A 110 -14.33 13.22 -6.27
N TYR A 111 -15.14 14.25 -6.56
CA TYR A 111 -16.58 14.08 -6.80
C TYR A 111 -16.95 13.39 -8.11
N GLY A 112 -16.16 13.48 -9.19
CA GLY A 112 -16.55 12.97 -10.50
C GLY A 112 -15.56 12.03 -11.22
N GLY A 113 -14.26 12.11 -10.91
CA GLY A 113 -13.22 11.28 -11.52
C GLY A 113 -12.74 11.84 -12.84
N LEU A 114 -12.08 11.01 -13.64
CA LEU A 114 -11.51 11.39 -14.94
C LEU A 114 -12.12 10.57 -16.08
N GLY A 115 -12.39 11.24 -17.20
CA GLY A 115 -12.57 10.59 -18.48
C GLY A 115 -11.28 9.85 -18.86
N HIS A 116 -11.40 8.68 -19.48
CA HIS A 116 -10.27 7.76 -19.72
C HIS A 116 -9.05 8.44 -20.38
N HIS A 117 -9.31 9.30 -21.38
CA HIS A 117 -8.29 10.04 -22.14
C HIS A 117 -7.52 11.08 -21.30
N LEU A 118 -8.11 11.62 -20.22
CA LEU A 118 -7.42 12.54 -19.32
C LEU A 118 -6.46 11.85 -18.35
N ARG A 119 -6.61 10.54 -18.12
CA ARG A 119 -5.81 9.82 -17.12
C ARG A 119 -4.30 9.98 -17.36
N GLN A 120 -3.86 9.90 -18.62
CA GLN A 120 -2.43 10.02 -18.98
C GLN A 120 -1.82 11.39 -18.61
N GLU A 121 -2.56 12.49 -18.71
CA GLU A 121 -2.07 13.80 -18.25
C GLU A 121 -2.33 14.01 -16.76
N VAL A 122 -3.57 13.83 -16.29
CA VAL A 122 -3.98 14.27 -14.95
C VAL A 122 -3.44 13.37 -13.84
N TRP A 123 -3.23 12.06 -14.09
CA TRP A 123 -2.58 11.19 -13.10
C TRP A 123 -1.15 11.66 -12.78
N LYS A 124 -0.45 12.33 -13.71
CA LYS A 124 0.89 12.87 -13.44
C LYS A 124 0.88 13.95 -12.37
N PHE A 125 -0.21 14.72 -12.25
CA PHE A 125 -0.39 15.69 -11.17
C PHE A 125 -0.86 15.01 -9.87
N LEU A 126 -1.84 14.10 -9.95
CA LEU A 126 -2.35 13.37 -8.77
C LEU A 126 -1.27 12.52 -8.08
N LEU A 127 -0.34 11.95 -8.85
CA LEU A 127 0.78 11.15 -8.37
C LEU A 127 2.04 11.97 -8.07
N GLY A 128 2.03 13.30 -8.25
CA GLY A 128 3.18 14.16 -7.94
C GLY A 128 4.35 14.13 -8.94
N TYR A 129 4.21 13.49 -10.10
CA TYR A 129 5.21 13.56 -11.18
C TYR A 129 5.35 14.99 -11.75
N HIS A 130 4.22 15.69 -11.88
CA HIS A 130 4.13 17.12 -12.20
C HIS A 130 3.65 17.91 -10.98
N GLN A 131 4.19 19.11 -10.79
CA GLN A 131 3.69 20.06 -9.80
C GLN A 131 2.55 20.87 -10.42
N TYR A 132 1.52 21.21 -9.64
CA TYR A 132 0.34 21.91 -10.13
C TYR A 132 0.66 23.28 -10.75
N ASP A 133 1.69 23.97 -10.25
CA ASP A 133 2.20 25.26 -10.72
C ASP A 133 3.23 25.17 -11.86
N SER A 134 3.54 23.96 -12.35
CA SER A 134 4.51 23.79 -13.45
C SER A 134 3.91 24.06 -14.84
N THR A 135 4.63 24.86 -15.63
CA THR A 135 4.30 25.19 -17.03
C THR A 135 4.52 24.01 -17.98
N TYR A 136 3.98 24.10 -19.20
CA TYR A 136 4.27 23.12 -20.27
C TYR A 136 5.77 22.95 -20.55
N VAL A 137 6.55 24.05 -20.51
CA VAL A 137 7.99 24.04 -20.79
C VAL A 137 8.74 23.28 -19.69
N GLU A 138 8.49 23.62 -18.42
CA GLU A 138 9.10 22.94 -17.27
C GLU A 138 8.74 21.45 -17.21
N ARG A 139 7.51 21.09 -17.61
CA ARG A 139 7.07 19.69 -17.70
C ARG A 139 7.86 18.89 -18.75
N GLU A 140 8.11 19.45 -19.93
CA GLU A 140 8.91 18.78 -20.97
C GLU A 140 10.42 18.72 -20.63
N GLU A 141 10.99 19.76 -20.03
CA GLU A 141 12.37 19.73 -19.53
C GLU A 141 12.55 18.66 -18.43
N ARG A 142 11.61 18.61 -17.48
CA ARG A 142 11.56 17.60 -16.42
C ARG A 142 11.44 16.19 -16.99
N ARG A 143 10.59 15.98 -18.01
CA ARG A 143 10.45 14.70 -18.73
C ARG A 143 11.78 14.26 -19.36
N ALA A 144 12.45 15.15 -20.09
CA ALA A 144 13.75 14.85 -20.72
C ALA A 144 14.83 14.51 -19.68
N HIS A 145 14.88 15.25 -18.56
CA HIS A 145 15.80 14.96 -17.45
C HIS A 145 15.51 13.60 -16.81
N LYS A 146 14.24 13.34 -16.47
CA LYS A 146 13.79 12.12 -15.80
C LYS A 146 13.98 10.87 -16.65
N LEU A 147 13.86 10.96 -17.98
CA LEU A 147 14.21 9.89 -18.90
C LEU A 147 15.70 9.54 -18.88
N LYS A 148 16.59 10.54 -18.79
CA LYS A 148 18.04 10.32 -18.67
C LYS A 148 18.38 9.65 -17.34
N GLU A 149 17.80 10.12 -16.24
CA GLU A 149 17.98 9.56 -14.90
C GLU A 149 17.49 8.11 -14.82
N TYR A 150 16.30 7.82 -15.35
CA TYR A 150 15.76 6.46 -15.42
C TYR A 150 16.69 5.50 -16.19
N ARG A 151 17.20 5.91 -17.34
CA ARG A 151 18.14 5.09 -18.14
C ARG A 151 19.43 4.78 -17.37
N ILE A 152 19.93 5.73 -16.56
CA ILE A 152 21.10 5.50 -15.70
C ILE A 152 20.78 4.45 -14.63
N LEU A 153 19.64 4.57 -13.94
CA LEU A 153 19.19 3.61 -12.93
C LEU A 153 18.98 2.20 -13.52
N LYS A 154 18.32 2.10 -14.68
CA LYS A 154 18.08 0.84 -15.39
C LYS A 154 19.40 0.16 -15.81
N ALA A 155 20.37 0.94 -16.29
CA ALA A 155 21.69 0.44 -16.66
C ALA A 155 22.46 -0.18 -15.47
N GLN A 156 22.24 0.27 -14.22
CA GLN A 156 22.93 -0.27 -13.05
C GLN A 156 22.68 -1.77 -12.86
N TRP A 157 21.46 -2.25 -13.11
CA TRP A 157 21.13 -3.66 -12.95
C TRP A 157 21.30 -4.45 -14.24
N GLN A 158 21.07 -3.82 -15.41
CA GLN A 158 21.27 -4.47 -16.71
C GLN A 158 22.75 -4.77 -17.02
N THR A 159 23.69 -4.04 -16.41
CA THR A 159 25.14 -4.26 -16.57
C THR A 159 25.71 -5.30 -15.59
N ILE A 160 24.90 -5.88 -14.69
CA ILE A 160 25.34 -6.93 -13.78
C ILE A 160 25.51 -8.24 -14.56
N SER A 161 26.75 -8.69 -14.71
CA SER A 161 27.07 -9.99 -15.29
C SER A 161 26.56 -11.15 -14.44
N ASP A 162 26.33 -12.32 -15.05
CA ASP A 162 25.90 -13.54 -14.33
C ASP A 162 26.82 -13.91 -13.16
N GLU A 163 28.12 -13.67 -13.29
CA GLU A 163 29.11 -13.99 -12.25
C GLU A 163 29.04 -13.00 -11.06
N GLN A 164 28.71 -11.73 -11.32
CA GLN A 164 28.35 -10.77 -10.26
C GLN A 164 26.99 -11.14 -9.64
N ALA A 165 26.00 -11.47 -10.46
CA ALA A 165 24.66 -11.87 -10.00
C ALA A 165 24.73 -13.05 -9.02
N LYS A 166 25.55 -14.08 -9.29
CA LYS A 166 25.82 -15.21 -8.35
C LYS A 166 26.33 -14.78 -6.98
N ARG A 167 27.01 -13.64 -6.85
CA ARG A 167 27.49 -13.09 -5.57
C ARG A 167 26.55 -12.05 -4.95
N PHE A 168 25.54 -11.59 -5.69
CA PHE A 168 24.60 -10.57 -5.24
C PHE A 168 23.24 -11.17 -4.84
N ALA A 169 23.16 -11.76 -3.64
CA ALA A 169 21.96 -12.47 -3.17
C ALA A 169 20.69 -11.59 -3.18
N LYS A 170 20.74 -10.40 -2.54
CA LYS A 170 19.61 -9.44 -2.46
C LYS A 170 19.06 -9.06 -3.85
N PHE A 171 19.92 -8.95 -4.87
CA PHE A 171 19.49 -8.70 -6.25
C PHE A 171 18.75 -9.90 -6.84
N ARG A 172 19.32 -11.11 -6.77
CA ARG A 172 18.67 -12.32 -7.32
C ARG A 172 17.32 -12.61 -6.66
N GLU A 173 17.25 -12.46 -5.35
CA GLU A 173 16.03 -12.68 -4.57
C GLU A 173 14.93 -11.72 -5.02
N ARG A 174 15.22 -10.41 -5.05
CA ARG A 174 14.29 -9.38 -5.52
C ARG A 174 13.86 -9.58 -6.97
N LYS A 175 14.82 -9.85 -7.87
CA LYS A 175 14.52 -10.12 -9.29
C LYS A 175 13.61 -11.33 -9.43
N SER A 176 13.88 -12.44 -8.71
CA SER A 176 13.03 -13.63 -8.72
C SER A 176 11.63 -13.37 -8.15
N CYS A 177 11.49 -12.50 -7.15
CA CYS A 177 10.18 -12.07 -6.65
C CYS A 177 9.41 -11.25 -7.71
N VAL A 178 10.08 -10.32 -8.40
CA VAL A 178 9.47 -9.57 -9.53
C VAL A 178 9.04 -10.54 -10.63
N GLU A 179 9.93 -11.43 -11.09
CA GLU A 179 9.68 -12.43 -12.14
C GLU A 179 8.44 -13.30 -11.83
N LYS A 180 8.25 -13.73 -10.58
CA LYS A 180 7.09 -14.53 -10.14
C LYS A 180 5.77 -13.76 -10.14
N ASP A 181 5.80 -12.44 -9.95
CA ASP A 181 4.60 -11.62 -9.83
C ASP A 181 4.18 -11.02 -11.17
N VAL A 182 5.11 -10.56 -12.01
CA VAL A 182 4.79 -9.98 -13.32
C VAL A 182 4.14 -10.98 -14.27
N VAL A 183 4.59 -12.24 -14.31
CA VAL A 183 4.03 -13.27 -15.20
C VAL A 183 2.54 -13.54 -14.95
N ARG A 184 2.07 -13.30 -13.71
CA ARG A 184 0.68 -13.49 -13.28
C ARG A 184 -0.09 -12.17 -13.11
N THR A 185 0.51 -11.02 -13.42
CA THR A 185 -0.13 -9.71 -13.23
C THR A 185 -1.15 -9.46 -14.35
N ASP A 186 -2.42 -9.32 -13.96
CA ASP A 186 -3.54 -8.80 -14.76
C ASP A 186 -3.64 -9.31 -16.21
N ARG A 187 -3.24 -10.57 -16.46
CA ARG A 187 -3.17 -11.22 -17.79
C ARG A 187 -4.52 -11.35 -18.52
N VAL A 188 -5.63 -11.04 -17.85
CA VAL A 188 -6.98 -10.92 -18.44
C VAL A 188 -7.16 -9.64 -19.26
N LEU A 189 -6.32 -8.62 -19.05
CA LEU A 189 -6.35 -7.37 -19.79
C LEU A 189 -5.60 -7.54 -21.12
N PRO A 190 -6.15 -7.11 -22.27
CA PRO A 190 -5.47 -7.18 -23.56
C PRO A 190 -4.07 -6.59 -23.57
N PHE A 191 -3.82 -5.55 -22.76
CA PHE A 191 -2.51 -4.90 -22.62
C PHE A 191 -1.41 -5.83 -22.09
N TYR A 192 -1.75 -6.80 -21.22
CA TYR A 192 -0.83 -7.79 -20.65
C TYR A 192 -1.09 -9.23 -21.13
N ALA A 193 -2.07 -9.44 -22.01
CA ALA A 193 -2.45 -10.77 -22.52
C ALA A 193 -1.46 -11.31 -23.57
N GLY A 194 -1.49 -12.63 -23.77
CA GLY A 194 -0.61 -13.33 -24.73
C GLY A 194 0.80 -13.60 -24.18
N ASP A 195 1.44 -14.64 -24.70
CA ASP A 195 2.82 -15.01 -24.33
C ASP A 195 3.83 -14.00 -24.88
N ASP A 196 4.99 -13.90 -24.24
CA ASP A 196 6.08 -12.96 -24.58
C ASP A 196 5.65 -11.49 -24.73
N ASN A 197 4.58 -11.08 -24.02
CA ASN A 197 4.03 -9.74 -24.09
C ASN A 197 5.06 -8.66 -23.64
N PRO A 198 5.35 -7.64 -24.46
CA PRO A 198 6.39 -6.64 -24.17
C PRO A 198 6.05 -5.75 -22.97
N ASN A 199 4.77 -5.50 -22.68
CA ASN A 199 4.35 -4.71 -21.53
C ASN A 199 4.60 -5.45 -20.21
N VAL A 200 4.58 -6.79 -20.21
CA VAL A 200 5.00 -7.60 -19.04
C VAL A 200 6.52 -7.48 -18.82
N SER A 201 7.30 -7.37 -19.90
CA SER A 201 8.75 -7.13 -19.82
C SER A 201 9.06 -5.71 -19.31
N ILE A 202 8.31 -4.69 -19.74
CA ILE A 202 8.42 -3.32 -19.22
C ILE A 202 8.02 -3.27 -17.74
N LEU A 203 6.95 -3.98 -17.35
CA LEU A 203 6.52 -4.10 -15.95
C LEU A 203 7.62 -4.70 -15.07
N HIS A 204 8.31 -5.76 -15.55
CA HIS A 204 9.50 -6.32 -14.91
C HIS A 204 10.61 -5.26 -14.77
N ASP A 205 10.99 -4.62 -15.87
CA ASP A 205 12.14 -3.73 -15.92
C ASP A 205 11.96 -2.51 -15.00
N ILE A 206 10.75 -1.95 -14.91
CA ILE A 206 10.43 -0.87 -13.97
C ILE A 206 10.57 -1.33 -12.51
N LEU A 207 10.06 -2.52 -12.13
CA LEU A 207 10.12 -3.01 -10.75
C LEU A 207 11.56 -3.39 -10.32
N VAL A 208 12.35 -3.95 -11.23
CA VAL A 208 13.79 -4.18 -10.98
C VAL A 208 14.53 -2.85 -10.88
N THR A 209 14.23 -1.87 -11.75
CA THR A 209 14.83 -0.52 -11.66
C THR A 209 14.46 0.19 -10.36
N TYR A 210 13.21 0.07 -9.90
CA TYR A 210 12.79 0.60 -8.60
C TYR A 210 13.56 -0.05 -7.45
N SER A 211 13.85 -1.34 -7.57
CA SER A 211 14.65 -2.07 -6.57
C SER A 211 16.11 -1.58 -6.45
N PHE A 212 16.59 -0.80 -7.42
CA PHE A 212 17.88 -0.11 -7.38
C PHE A 212 17.73 1.36 -6.94
N TYR A 213 16.64 2.03 -7.33
CA TYR A 213 16.31 3.37 -6.84
C TYR A 213 16.14 3.42 -5.32
N ASN A 214 15.30 2.55 -4.76
CA ASN A 214 15.16 2.36 -3.32
C ASN A 214 15.72 0.99 -2.95
N PHE A 215 17.05 0.93 -2.78
CA PHE A 215 17.74 -0.33 -2.51
C PHE A 215 17.51 -0.87 -1.09
N ASP A 216 17.02 -0.07 -0.15
CA ASP A 216 16.69 -0.55 1.20
C ASP A 216 15.38 -1.32 1.20
N LEU A 217 14.30 -0.73 0.67
CA LEU A 217 13.03 -1.42 0.46
C LEU A 217 13.15 -2.53 -0.60
N GLY A 218 13.48 -2.15 -1.84
CA GLY A 218 13.52 -3.05 -2.99
C GLY A 218 12.14 -3.31 -3.58
N TYR A 219 11.91 -4.57 -3.95
CA TYR A 219 10.61 -5.08 -4.36
C TYR A 219 9.95 -5.90 -3.24
N CYS A 220 8.66 -5.64 -3.02
CA CYS A 220 7.79 -6.41 -2.14
C CYS A 220 6.53 -6.82 -2.92
N GLN A 221 6.01 -8.01 -2.65
CA GLN A 221 4.82 -8.53 -3.33
C GLN A 221 3.62 -7.58 -3.15
N GLY A 222 2.94 -7.27 -4.26
CA GLY A 222 1.84 -6.29 -4.30
C GLY A 222 2.26 -4.92 -4.86
N MET A 223 3.56 -4.65 -5.01
CA MET A 223 4.03 -3.43 -5.70
C MET A 223 3.74 -3.46 -7.21
N ASN A 224 3.78 -4.65 -7.82
CA ASN A 224 3.34 -4.90 -9.19
C ASN A 224 1.87 -4.49 -9.44
N ASP A 225 1.03 -4.63 -8.41
CA ASP A 225 -0.42 -4.39 -8.48
C ASP A 225 -0.75 -2.89 -8.61
N PHE A 226 0.10 -2.02 -8.05
CA PHE A 226 0.08 -0.56 -8.26
C PHE A 226 0.66 -0.15 -9.61
N LEU A 227 1.78 -0.75 -10.01
CA LEU A 227 2.44 -0.37 -11.25
C LEU A 227 1.60 -0.74 -12.48
N SER A 228 0.86 -1.85 -12.46
CA SER A 228 0.07 -2.32 -13.61
C SER A 228 -0.86 -1.23 -14.19
N PRO A 229 -1.77 -0.60 -13.42
CA PRO A 229 -2.60 0.49 -13.94
C PRO A 229 -1.82 1.75 -14.31
N ILE A 230 -0.73 2.05 -13.60
CA ILE A 230 0.13 3.21 -13.92
C ILE A 230 0.78 3.03 -15.30
N LEU A 231 1.37 1.87 -15.58
CA LEU A 231 1.99 1.57 -16.87
C LEU A 231 0.95 1.53 -18.00
N PHE A 232 -0.24 0.96 -17.75
CA PHE A 232 -1.36 0.94 -18.70
C PHE A 232 -1.82 2.36 -19.09
N VAL A 233 -1.90 3.28 -18.12
CA VAL A 233 -2.30 4.68 -18.35
C VAL A 233 -1.18 5.50 -18.98
N MET A 234 0.06 5.37 -18.51
CA MET A 234 1.18 6.21 -18.97
C MET A 234 1.67 5.81 -20.36
N GLN A 235 1.73 4.51 -20.66
CA GLN A 235 2.28 3.92 -21.90
C GLN A 235 3.74 4.29 -22.25
N ASP A 236 4.42 5.07 -21.40
CA ASP A 236 5.86 5.30 -21.42
C ASP A 236 6.51 4.68 -20.18
N GLU A 237 7.61 3.95 -20.39
CA GLU A 237 8.32 3.22 -19.34
C GLU A 237 8.91 4.15 -18.27
N SER A 238 9.47 5.30 -18.66
CA SER A 238 10.10 6.22 -17.73
C SER A 238 9.07 7.03 -16.95
N GLU A 239 7.98 7.48 -17.58
CA GLU A 239 6.90 8.19 -16.91
C GLU A 239 6.16 7.26 -15.94
N ALA A 240 5.91 6.01 -16.34
CA ALA A 240 5.34 4.98 -15.45
C ALA A 240 6.25 4.72 -14.24
N PHE A 241 7.56 4.59 -14.44
CA PHE A 241 8.53 4.47 -13.34
C PHE A 241 8.46 5.66 -12.37
N TRP A 242 8.48 6.90 -12.86
CA TRP A 242 8.52 8.06 -11.97
C TRP A 242 7.18 8.36 -11.28
N CYS A 243 6.05 8.08 -11.93
CA CYS A 243 4.74 8.11 -11.29
C CYS A 243 4.63 7.04 -10.19
N PHE A 244 5.19 5.85 -10.43
CA PHE A 244 5.25 4.78 -9.44
C PHE A 244 6.21 5.11 -8.28
N VAL A 245 7.37 5.71 -8.54
CA VAL A 245 8.27 6.21 -7.50
C VAL A 245 7.56 7.19 -6.58
N ALA A 246 6.90 8.20 -7.13
CA ALA A 246 6.22 9.23 -6.34
C ALA A 246 5.03 8.65 -5.52
N LEU A 247 4.27 7.71 -6.08
CA LEU A 247 3.27 6.94 -5.30
C LEU A 247 3.91 6.18 -4.13
N MET A 248 5.06 5.56 -4.37
CA MET A 248 5.78 4.78 -3.36
C MET A 248 6.41 5.65 -2.26
N GLU A 249 6.63 6.95 -2.45
CA GLU A 249 7.06 7.85 -1.37
C GLU A 249 6.04 7.88 -0.20
N HIS A 250 4.76 7.67 -0.49
CA HIS A 250 3.69 7.62 0.51
C HIS A 250 3.30 6.21 0.94
N LEU A 251 3.44 5.20 0.05
CA LEU A 251 3.01 3.83 0.32
C LEU A 251 4.15 2.89 0.75
N ALA A 252 5.42 3.24 0.57
CA ALA A 252 6.58 2.43 0.99
C ALA A 252 6.52 1.95 2.46
N PRO A 253 6.05 2.73 3.45
CA PRO A 253 5.96 2.25 4.83
C PRO A 253 5.06 1.03 5.03
N ASN A 254 4.12 0.78 4.11
CA ASN A 254 3.26 -0.42 4.13
C ASN A 254 4.03 -1.69 3.75
N PHE A 255 5.16 -1.55 3.07
CA PHE A 255 6.00 -2.62 2.55
C PHE A 255 7.30 -2.81 3.36
N ASN A 256 7.52 -1.99 4.41
CA ASN A 256 8.65 -2.15 5.32
C ASN A 256 8.66 -3.55 5.97
N GLN A 257 9.85 -4.07 6.28
CA GLN A 257 10.02 -5.41 6.87
C GLN A 257 9.38 -5.55 8.26
N ASP A 258 9.26 -4.46 9.02
CA ASP A 258 8.58 -4.40 10.32
C ASP A 258 7.05 -4.23 10.20
N GLN A 259 6.54 -4.02 8.98
CA GLN A 259 5.13 -3.77 8.66
C GLN A 259 4.50 -2.64 9.50
N ASN A 260 5.29 -1.64 9.93
CA ASN A 260 4.82 -0.58 10.83
C ASN A 260 3.68 0.26 10.23
N GLY A 261 3.75 0.55 8.92
CA GLY A 261 2.70 1.25 8.18
C GLY A 261 1.38 0.47 8.14
N MET A 262 1.44 -0.86 8.00
CA MET A 262 0.24 -1.70 8.01
C MET A 262 -0.39 -1.81 9.40
N HIS A 263 0.41 -2.02 10.45
CA HIS A 263 -0.09 -2.12 11.82
C HIS A 263 -0.73 -0.80 12.30
N SER A 264 -0.14 0.35 11.97
CA SER A 264 -0.69 1.67 12.30
C SER A 264 -2.02 1.95 11.60
N GLN A 265 -2.15 1.62 10.30
CA GLN A 265 -3.41 1.75 9.56
C GLN A 265 -4.50 0.78 10.04
N LEU A 266 -4.16 -0.47 10.39
CA LEU A 266 -5.13 -1.42 10.96
C LEU A 266 -5.62 -0.98 12.34
N LEU A 267 -4.73 -0.43 13.18
CA LEU A 267 -5.10 0.21 14.44
C LEU A 267 -6.00 1.43 14.21
N ALA A 268 -5.71 2.27 13.22
CA ALA A 268 -6.54 3.40 12.84
C ALA A 268 -7.94 2.94 12.38
N VAL A 269 -8.06 1.90 11.56
CA VAL A 269 -9.38 1.30 11.22
C VAL A 269 -10.10 0.82 12.48
N SER A 270 -9.42 0.12 13.39
CA SER A 270 -10.01 -0.33 14.66
C SER A 270 -10.59 0.83 15.48
N LYS A 271 -9.88 1.96 15.54
CA LYS A 271 -10.32 3.20 16.22
C LYS A 271 -11.44 3.95 15.49
N LEU A 272 -11.40 4.01 14.17
CA LEU A 272 -12.49 4.59 13.38
C LEU A 272 -13.77 3.73 13.49
N VAL A 273 -13.67 2.39 13.56
CA VAL A 273 -14.82 1.51 13.85
C VAL A 273 -15.31 1.68 15.29
N GLU A 274 -14.41 1.87 16.28
CA GLU A 274 -14.78 2.17 17.67
C GLU A 274 -15.64 3.46 17.76
N LEU A 275 -15.22 4.50 17.04
CA LEU A 275 -15.89 5.80 16.96
C LEU A 275 -17.22 5.74 16.18
N LEU A 276 -17.22 5.11 14.99
CA LEU A 276 -18.33 5.20 14.02
C LEU A 276 -19.31 4.02 14.07
N ASP A 277 -18.95 2.91 14.71
CA ASP A 277 -19.84 1.79 15.01
C ASP A 277 -19.39 0.97 16.22
N SER A 278 -19.57 1.54 17.42
CA SER A 278 -19.19 0.92 18.69
C SER A 278 -19.79 -0.49 18.90
N SER A 279 -20.93 -0.80 18.30
CA SER A 279 -21.53 -2.15 18.36
C SER A 279 -20.80 -3.18 17.49
N LEU A 280 -20.34 -2.80 16.29
CA LEU A 280 -19.46 -3.65 15.49
C LEU A 280 -18.10 -3.81 16.17
N HIS A 281 -17.53 -2.74 16.74
CA HIS A 281 -16.27 -2.83 17.49
C HIS A 281 -16.40 -3.80 18.68
N LYS A 282 -17.47 -3.70 19.48
CA LYS A 282 -17.74 -4.63 20.60
C LYS A 282 -17.87 -6.08 20.14
N TYR A 283 -18.53 -6.32 19.00
CA TYR A 283 -18.62 -7.65 18.41
C TYR A 283 -17.24 -8.19 18.01
N LEU A 284 -16.45 -7.41 17.26
CA LEU A 284 -15.11 -7.80 16.83
C LEU A 284 -14.15 -8.00 18.02
N LYS A 285 -14.36 -7.30 19.14
CA LYS A 285 -13.67 -7.55 20.42
C LYS A 285 -14.04 -8.89 21.05
N GLN A 286 -15.31 -9.28 21.00
CA GLN A 286 -15.79 -10.57 21.53
C GLN A 286 -15.35 -11.75 20.65
N ALA A 287 -15.22 -11.53 19.34
CA ALA A 287 -14.78 -12.53 18.35
C ALA A 287 -13.26 -12.59 18.12
N ASP A 288 -12.45 -11.95 18.98
CA ASP A 288 -10.98 -11.84 18.88
C ASP A 288 -10.45 -11.34 17.52
N CYS A 289 -11.19 -10.42 16.91
CA CYS A 289 -10.97 -9.91 15.55
C CYS A 289 -10.38 -8.47 15.52
N LEU A 290 -9.89 -7.93 16.65
CA LEU A 290 -9.39 -6.55 16.74
C LEU A 290 -8.04 -6.29 16.07
N ASN A 291 -7.40 -7.31 15.48
CA ASN A 291 -6.23 -7.12 14.62
C ASN A 291 -6.59 -6.63 13.20
N TYR A 292 -7.87 -6.75 12.79
CA TYR A 292 -8.38 -6.39 11.45
C TYR A 292 -7.59 -7.00 10.26
N PHE A 293 -6.87 -8.11 10.43
CA PHE A 293 -6.05 -8.68 9.35
C PHE A 293 -6.87 -9.12 8.11
N PHE A 294 -8.18 -9.30 8.23
CA PHE A 294 -9.09 -9.47 7.08
C PHE A 294 -9.17 -8.22 6.17
N CYS A 295 -8.82 -7.03 6.66
CA CYS A 295 -8.65 -5.80 5.87
C CYS A 295 -7.21 -5.58 5.35
N PHE A 296 -6.24 -6.46 5.67
CA PHE A 296 -4.83 -6.27 5.30
C PHE A 296 -4.64 -6.09 3.77
N ARG A 297 -5.29 -6.92 2.95
CA ARG A 297 -5.23 -6.81 1.49
C ARG A 297 -5.86 -5.51 0.97
N TRP A 298 -6.94 -5.05 1.59
CA TRP A 298 -7.61 -3.81 1.20
C TRP A 298 -6.68 -2.60 1.33
N ILE A 299 -5.95 -2.51 2.46
CA ILE A 299 -5.06 -1.38 2.75
C ILE A 299 -3.75 -1.51 1.95
N LEU A 300 -3.11 -2.69 1.96
CA LEU A 300 -1.77 -2.87 1.35
C LEU A 300 -1.74 -2.50 -0.13
N ILE A 301 -2.77 -2.90 -0.89
CA ILE A 301 -2.87 -2.67 -2.34
C ILE A 301 -4.09 -1.81 -2.71
N GLN A 302 -4.53 -0.93 -1.81
CA GLN A 302 -5.61 0.06 -2.02
C GLN A 302 -6.81 -0.50 -2.80
N PHE A 303 -7.34 -1.62 -2.31
CA PHE A 303 -8.48 -2.37 -2.85
C PHE A 303 -8.37 -2.88 -4.31
N LYS A 304 -7.18 -2.93 -4.92
CA LYS A 304 -6.93 -3.43 -6.30
C LYS A 304 -7.56 -4.78 -6.62
N ARG A 305 -7.75 -5.64 -5.61
CA ARG A 305 -8.29 -6.99 -5.74
C ARG A 305 -9.76 -7.11 -5.37
N GLU A 306 -10.43 -6.01 -5.01
CA GLU A 306 -11.85 -6.02 -4.60
C GLU A 306 -12.77 -5.45 -5.68
N PHE A 307 -12.20 -4.78 -6.69
CA PHE A 307 -12.92 -4.04 -7.72
C PHE A 307 -12.43 -4.41 -9.12
N GLU A 308 -13.35 -4.30 -10.09
CA GLU A 308 -13.04 -4.36 -11.53
C GLU A 308 -12.10 -3.23 -11.97
N TYR A 309 -11.37 -3.42 -13.08
CA TYR A 309 -10.24 -2.56 -13.45
C TYR A 309 -10.60 -1.06 -13.62
N GLU A 310 -11.74 -0.74 -14.23
CA GLU A 310 -12.23 0.65 -14.32
C GLU A 310 -12.63 1.23 -12.95
N ASN A 311 -13.20 0.40 -12.06
CA ASN A 311 -13.52 0.81 -10.70
C ASN A 311 -12.25 1.03 -9.86
N VAL A 312 -11.18 0.27 -10.09
CA VAL A 312 -9.86 0.53 -9.47
C VAL A 312 -9.32 1.89 -9.91
N MET A 313 -9.31 2.18 -11.23
CA MET A 313 -8.85 3.49 -11.73
C MET A 313 -9.69 4.62 -11.13
N ARG A 314 -11.02 4.50 -11.15
CA ARG A 314 -11.95 5.47 -10.55
C ARG A 314 -11.73 5.66 -9.05
N LEU A 315 -11.46 4.59 -8.31
CA LEU A 315 -11.16 4.64 -6.86
C LEU A 315 -9.85 5.39 -6.62
N TRP A 316 -8.79 5.04 -7.33
CA TRP A 316 -7.46 5.63 -7.13
C TRP A 316 -7.43 7.11 -7.49
N GLU A 317 -8.14 7.53 -8.54
CA GLU A 317 -8.40 8.94 -8.84
C GLU A 317 -9.00 9.69 -7.64
N VAL A 318 -9.93 9.07 -6.88
CA VAL A 318 -10.49 9.67 -5.66
C VAL A 318 -9.46 9.69 -4.53
N LEU A 319 -8.76 8.59 -4.29
CA LEU A 319 -7.78 8.49 -3.20
C LEU A 319 -6.63 9.50 -3.37
N TRP A 320 -6.04 9.57 -4.57
CA TRP A 320 -4.91 10.46 -4.89
C TRP A 320 -5.28 11.94 -4.98
N THR A 321 -6.57 12.31 -4.85
CA THR A 321 -6.94 13.71 -4.64
C THR A 321 -6.62 14.20 -3.24
N TYR A 322 -6.61 13.29 -2.25
CA TYR A 322 -6.46 13.59 -0.83
C TYR A 322 -7.37 14.73 -0.32
N PHE A 323 -8.50 14.96 -0.99
CA PHE A 323 -9.24 16.23 -0.90
C PHE A 323 -9.91 16.50 0.46
N ILE A 324 -10.46 15.47 1.09
CA ILE A 324 -11.10 15.57 2.42
C ILE A 324 -10.13 15.20 3.54
N THR A 325 -9.30 14.18 3.30
CA THR A 325 -8.29 13.65 4.22
C THR A 325 -7.31 12.79 3.43
N GLU A 326 -6.06 12.68 3.88
CA GLU A 326 -5.08 11.77 3.29
C GLU A 326 -5.37 10.29 3.61
N HIS A 327 -6.16 10.00 4.65
CA HIS A 327 -6.51 8.65 5.11
C HIS A 327 -7.89 8.17 4.62
N PHE A 328 -8.36 8.67 3.47
CA PHE A 328 -9.73 8.40 3.00
C PHE A 328 -10.03 6.92 2.74
N HIS A 329 -9.00 6.14 2.38
CA HIS A 329 -9.09 4.68 2.23
C HIS A 329 -9.44 3.95 3.54
N LEU A 330 -9.08 4.49 4.70
CA LEU A 330 -9.46 3.90 6.00
C LEU A 330 -10.97 4.04 6.24
N TYR A 331 -11.55 5.20 5.87
CA TYR A 331 -13.01 5.41 5.90
C TYR A 331 -13.73 4.49 4.91
N LEU A 332 -13.10 4.14 3.78
CA LEU A 332 -13.63 3.14 2.86
C LEU A 332 -13.66 1.73 3.47
N CYS A 333 -12.64 1.33 4.26
CA CYS A 333 -12.71 0.10 5.06
C CYS A 333 -13.91 0.12 6.02
N VAL A 334 -14.07 1.20 6.79
CA VAL A 334 -15.18 1.35 7.75
C VAL A 334 -16.55 1.30 7.06
N ALA A 335 -16.70 1.97 5.91
CA ALA A 335 -17.93 1.97 5.12
C ALA A 335 -18.35 0.55 4.70
N ILE A 336 -17.42 -0.22 4.14
CA ILE A 336 -17.68 -1.59 3.68
C ILE A 336 -18.01 -2.49 4.89
N LEU A 337 -17.25 -2.42 5.99
CA LEU A 337 -17.52 -3.19 7.20
C LEU A 337 -18.90 -2.85 7.80
N LYS A 338 -19.23 -1.56 7.90
CA LYS A 338 -20.52 -1.08 8.43
C LYS A 338 -21.71 -1.53 7.57
N LYS A 339 -21.54 -1.57 6.24
CA LYS A 339 -22.54 -2.08 5.29
C LYS A 339 -22.87 -3.56 5.50
N TYR A 340 -21.87 -4.40 5.81
CA TYR A 340 -22.07 -5.84 6.01
C TYR A 340 -22.21 -6.28 7.48
N LYS A 341 -22.04 -5.36 8.44
CA LYS A 341 -22.19 -5.55 9.88
C LYS A 341 -23.32 -6.49 10.30
N LYS A 342 -24.54 -6.27 9.78
CA LYS A 342 -25.71 -7.09 10.13
C LYS A 342 -25.44 -8.58 9.87
N LYS A 343 -24.95 -8.90 8.68
CA LYS A 343 -24.61 -10.27 8.28
C LYS A 343 -23.47 -10.85 9.14
N ILE A 344 -22.42 -10.07 9.37
CA ILE A 344 -21.27 -10.47 10.20
C ILE A 344 -21.71 -10.89 11.61
N MET A 345 -22.59 -10.08 12.22
CA MET A 345 -23.07 -10.31 13.60
C MET A 345 -24.15 -11.41 13.69
N GLU A 346 -25.07 -11.48 12.73
CA GLU A 346 -26.14 -12.50 12.71
C GLU A 346 -25.61 -13.91 12.41
N GLU A 347 -24.64 -14.04 11.49
CA GLU A 347 -23.97 -15.31 11.18
C GLU A 347 -22.89 -15.67 12.22
N LYS A 348 -22.64 -14.81 13.22
CA LYS A 348 -21.64 -14.99 14.29
C LYS A 348 -20.25 -15.36 13.75
N MET A 349 -19.81 -14.65 12.72
CA MET A 349 -18.51 -14.89 12.09
C MET A 349 -17.36 -14.68 13.09
N ASP A 350 -16.58 -15.75 13.30
CA ASP A 350 -15.23 -15.67 13.87
C ASP A 350 -14.22 -15.14 12.83
N PHE A 351 -12.93 -15.12 13.17
CA PHE A 351 -11.89 -14.59 12.30
C PHE A 351 -11.82 -15.30 10.93
N ASP A 352 -11.87 -16.63 10.90
CA ASP A 352 -11.74 -17.41 9.66
C ASP A 352 -12.99 -17.27 8.78
N CYS A 353 -14.19 -17.30 9.38
CA CYS A 353 -15.43 -17.03 8.69
C CYS A 353 -15.48 -15.60 8.15
N LEU A 354 -15.05 -14.61 8.93
CA LEU A 354 -14.99 -13.20 8.53
C LEU A 354 -13.99 -12.99 7.41
N LEU A 355 -12.77 -13.53 7.51
CA LEU A 355 -11.76 -13.48 6.46
C LEU A 355 -12.27 -14.11 5.15
N LYS A 356 -12.93 -15.27 5.22
CA LYS A 356 -13.53 -15.92 4.05
C LYS A 356 -14.65 -15.09 3.45
N PHE A 357 -15.53 -14.52 4.28
CA PHE A 357 -16.62 -13.65 3.84
C PHE A 357 -16.10 -12.38 3.15
N ILE A 358 -15.14 -11.69 3.77
CA ILE A 358 -14.50 -10.48 3.26
C ILE A 358 -13.79 -10.74 1.92
N ASN A 359 -13.04 -11.84 1.80
CA ASN A 359 -12.45 -12.26 0.52
C ASN A 359 -13.51 -12.52 -0.56
N GLY A 360 -14.67 -13.06 -0.17
CA GLY A 360 -15.82 -13.29 -1.05
C GLY A 360 -16.60 -12.03 -1.45
N LEU A 361 -16.21 -10.83 -0.98
CA LEU A 361 -16.79 -9.56 -1.46
C LEU A 361 -16.13 -9.06 -2.75
N SER A 362 -14.98 -9.60 -3.13
CA SER A 362 -14.25 -9.22 -4.36
C SER A 362 -15.15 -9.25 -5.59
N GLY A 363 -15.18 -8.16 -6.37
CA GLY A 363 -16.02 -7.99 -7.55
C GLY A 363 -17.50 -7.67 -7.24
N HIS A 364 -17.92 -7.75 -5.98
CA HIS A 364 -19.32 -7.54 -5.55
C HIS A 364 -19.53 -6.24 -4.76
N ILE A 365 -18.47 -5.47 -4.49
CA ILE A 365 -18.58 -4.17 -3.83
C ILE A 365 -18.99 -3.10 -4.84
N ASN A 366 -20.16 -2.48 -4.64
CA ASN A 366 -20.56 -1.28 -5.39
C ASN A 366 -19.70 -0.08 -4.93
N LEU A 367 -18.74 0.33 -5.77
CA LEU A 367 -17.78 1.41 -5.50
C LEU A 367 -18.49 2.73 -5.17
N GLU A 368 -19.43 3.15 -6.02
CA GLU A 368 -20.13 4.42 -5.91
C GLU A 368 -20.88 4.59 -4.58
N ALA A 369 -21.53 3.53 -4.10
CA ALA A 369 -22.14 3.50 -2.77
C ALA A 369 -21.08 3.55 -1.67
N ALA A 370 -20.03 2.72 -1.76
CA ALA A 370 -18.98 2.65 -0.74
C ALA A 370 -18.22 3.98 -0.59
N LEU A 371 -17.97 4.71 -1.67
CA LEU A 371 -17.36 6.05 -1.66
C LEU A 371 -18.26 7.11 -1.01
N ARG A 372 -19.58 7.08 -1.26
CA ARG A 372 -20.55 7.99 -0.60
C ARG A 372 -20.66 7.69 0.90
N ASP A 373 -20.70 6.41 1.26
CA ASP A 373 -20.74 5.98 2.66
C ASP A 373 -19.44 6.39 3.38
N ALA A 374 -18.28 6.22 2.75
CA ALA A 374 -16.98 6.64 3.28
C ALA A 374 -16.86 8.16 3.44
N GLU A 375 -17.32 8.95 2.46
CA GLU A 375 -17.41 10.41 2.56
C GLU A 375 -18.29 10.84 3.74
N SER A 376 -19.48 10.26 3.85
CA SER A 376 -20.45 10.58 4.91
C SER A 376 -19.89 10.25 6.29
N LEU A 377 -19.18 9.12 6.43
CA LEU A 377 -18.50 8.73 7.66
C LEU A 377 -17.31 9.64 7.99
N CYS A 378 -16.54 10.08 6.99
CA CYS A 378 -15.43 11.01 7.18
C CYS A 378 -15.92 12.39 7.66
N VAL A 379 -16.96 12.92 7.03
CA VAL A 379 -17.59 14.20 7.44
C VAL A 379 -18.21 14.08 8.83
N LEU A 380 -18.85 12.96 9.17
CA LEU A 380 -19.42 12.71 10.49
C LEU A 380 -18.34 12.59 11.59
N ALA A 381 -17.20 11.97 11.28
CA ALA A 381 -16.09 11.83 12.25
C ALA A 381 -15.39 13.16 12.52
N GLY A 382 -15.26 14.01 11.49
CA GLY A 382 -14.67 15.34 11.58
C GLY A 382 -13.28 15.33 12.25
N ASN A 383 -13.01 16.35 13.08
CA ASN A 383 -11.76 16.47 13.81
C ASN A 383 -11.50 15.29 14.77
N THR A 384 -12.56 14.70 15.35
CA THR A 384 -12.43 13.53 16.23
C THR A 384 -11.90 12.32 15.47
N GLY A 385 -12.38 12.11 14.23
CA GLY A 385 -11.87 11.07 13.33
C GLY A 385 -10.39 11.23 13.03
N ALA A 386 -9.94 12.46 12.71
CA ALA A 386 -8.54 12.75 12.50
C ALA A 386 -7.68 12.50 13.76
N LEU A 387 -8.15 12.91 14.94
CA LEU A 387 -7.46 12.69 16.22
C LEU A 387 -7.41 11.20 16.64
N CYS A 388 -8.30 10.35 16.11
CA CYS A 388 -8.27 8.90 16.35
C CYS A 388 -7.23 8.14 15.50
N ILE A 389 -6.67 8.76 14.46
CA ILE A 389 -5.64 8.16 13.60
C ILE A 389 -4.27 8.40 14.27
N PRO A 390 -3.47 7.35 14.56
CA PRO A 390 -2.15 7.52 15.18
C PRO A 390 -1.21 8.38 14.32
N ALA A 391 -0.42 9.24 14.95
CA ALA A 391 0.58 10.05 14.27
C ALA A 391 1.60 9.16 13.52
N GLY A 392 1.92 9.51 12.27
CA GLY A 392 2.81 8.72 11.41
C GLY A 392 2.13 7.53 10.70
N THR A 393 0.82 7.34 10.84
CA THR A 393 0.04 6.41 10.02
C THR A 393 0.10 6.84 8.55
N PRO A 394 0.58 6.01 7.60
CA PRO A 394 0.62 6.37 6.18
C PRO A 394 -0.78 6.47 5.54
N PRO A 395 -0.99 7.31 4.50
CA PRO A 395 -0.10 8.34 3.95
C PRO A 395 0.27 9.47 4.93
N SER A 396 1.31 10.22 4.58
CA SER A 396 1.68 11.48 5.24
C SER A 396 2.28 12.42 4.19
N LEU A 397 1.45 13.31 3.64
CA LEU A 397 1.74 14.10 2.45
C LEU A 397 2.72 15.25 2.70
N THR A 398 3.47 15.63 1.66
CA THR A 398 4.27 16.87 1.69
C THR A 398 3.39 18.08 1.35
N ALA A 399 3.82 19.27 1.77
CA ALA A 399 3.10 20.51 1.51
C ALA A 399 2.83 20.81 0.02
N ASN A 400 3.63 20.22 -0.89
CA ASN A 400 3.48 20.40 -2.34
C ASN A 400 2.30 19.60 -2.95
N MET A 401 1.66 18.71 -2.17
CA MET A 401 0.48 17.94 -2.58
C MET A 401 -0.80 18.33 -1.83
N MET A 402 -0.71 19.26 -0.86
CA MET A 402 -1.85 19.77 -0.08
C MET A 402 -2.48 21.01 -0.72
#